data_AF-A0AA88CV97-F1
#
_entry.id   AF-A0AA88CV97-F1
#
_cell.length_a   1.000
_cell.length_b   1.000
_cell.length_c   1.000
_cell.angle_alpha   90.00
_cell.angle_beta   90.00
_cell.angle_gamma   90.00
#
_symmetry.space_group_name_H-M   'P 1'
#
loop_
_entity.id
_entity.type
_entity.pdbx_description
1 polymer ?
#
loop_
_entity_poly.entity_id
_entity_poly.type
_entity_poly.pdbx_seq_one_letter_code
_entity_poly.pdbx_strand_id
1 'polypeptide(L)'
;MVRPRRMMLVNPPEPDLVTVVVNLQRQLLEQQRETDKLQKQIARFNQILQDNVVTPQENPPLTREDSLHKRFRRMKAPEFEGPANSIEADTWLLDIQVILDFMGLTEQEKIRCASLMLKKDAQHWWMTVQVRRNVTTMSWQDFMIEFRAMYYNREILTAQQNEFNSFR
;
A
#
# COMPACT_ATOMS: atom_id res chain seq x y z
N MET A 1 -100.81 19.84 3.14
CA MET A 1 -99.82 19.71 4.24
C MET A 1 -99.21 18.33 4.16
N VAL A 2 -97.95 18.21 3.73
CA VAL A 2 -97.25 16.92 3.60
C VAL A 2 -96.12 16.90 4.62
N ARG A 3 -96.15 15.97 5.58
CA ARG A 3 -95.09 15.78 6.57
C ARG A 3 -93.87 15.13 5.90
N PRO A 4 -92.63 15.59 6.12
CA PRO A 4 -91.45 14.98 5.52
C PRO A 4 -91.14 13.64 6.21
N ARG A 5 -90.87 12.62 5.39
CA ARG A 5 -90.45 11.27 5.80
C ARG A 5 -89.07 11.36 6.47
N ARG A 6 -88.97 10.89 7.71
CA ARG A 6 -87.71 10.69 8.43
C ARG A 6 -86.88 9.65 7.67
N MET A 7 -85.78 10.06 7.04
CA MET A 7 -84.79 9.11 6.50
C MET A 7 -84.21 8.34 7.70
N MET A 8 -84.41 7.02 7.73
CA MET A 8 -83.73 6.17 8.69
C MET A 8 -82.25 6.15 8.31
N LEU A 9 -81.41 6.79 9.13
CA LEU A 9 -79.97 6.57 9.08
C LEU A 9 -79.74 5.16 9.61
N VAL A 10 -79.69 4.18 8.72
CA VAL A 10 -79.31 2.81 9.06
C VAL A 10 -77.85 2.88 9.47
N ASN A 11 -77.58 2.76 10.78
CA ASN A 11 -76.21 2.59 11.24
C ASN A 11 -75.65 1.32 10.60
N PRO A 12 -74.45 1.37 9.98
CA PRO A 12 -73.84 0.20 9.40
C PRO A 12 -73.63 -0.86 10.49
N PRO A 13 -73.79 -2.17 10.16
CA PRO A 13 -73.55 -3.23 11.13
C PRO A 13 -72.10 -3.12 11.63
N GLU A 14 -71.91 -3.09 12.96
CA GLU A 14 -70.58 -3.16 13.55
C GLU A 14 -69.91 -4.48 13.11
N PRO A 15 -68.68 -4.43 12.60
CA PRO A 15 -67.98 -5.64 12.16
C PRO A 15 -67.74 -6.56 13.36
N ASP A 16 -68.02 -7.86 13.20
CA ASP A 16 -67.74 -8.83 14.27
C ASP A 16 -66.23 -8.97 14.52
N LEU A 17 -65.85 -9.53 15.67
CA LEU A 17 -64.45 -9.71 16.06
C LEU A 17 -63.66 -10.56 15.04
N VAL A 18 -64.30 -11.52 14.38
CA VAL A 18 -63.67 -12.38 13.38
C VAL A 18 -63.27 -11.56 12.15
N THR A 19 -64.14 -10.65 11.72
CA THR A 19 -63.94 -9.73 10.61
C THR A 19 -62.81 -8.75 10.90
N VAL A 20 -62.76 -8.22 12.13
CA VAL A 20 -61.66 -7.35 12.59
C VAL A 20 -60.32 -8.09 12.58
N VAL A 21 -60.27 -9.33 13.09
CA VAL A 21 -59.04 -10.15 13.12
C VAL A 21 -58.57 -10.50 11.72
N VAL A 22 -59.46 -10.89 10.81
CA VAL A 22 -59.11 -11.20 9.41
C VAL A 22 -58.57 -9.96 8.69
N ASN A 23 -59.18 -8.80 8.91
CA ASN A 23 -58.71 -7.54 8.32
C ASN A 23 -57.34 -7.15 8.88
N LEU A 24 -57.12 -7.28 10.19
CA LEU A 24 -55.83 -6.99 10.82
C LEU A 24 -54.74 -7.95 10.32
N GLN A 25 -55.06 -9.23 10.15
CA GLN A 25 -54.11 -10.21 9.64
C GLN A 25 -53.76 -9.95 8.16
N ARG A 26 -54.74 -9.56 7.35
CA ARG A 26 -54.50 -9.12 5.97
C ARG A 26 -53.59 -7.88 5.94
N GLN A 27 -53.84 -6.91 6.82
CA GLN A 27 -53.02 -5.72 6.95
C GLN A 27 -51.59 -6.05 7.38
N LEU A 28 -51.39 -6.99 8.33
CA LEU A 28 -50.07 -7.45 8.74
C LEU A 28 -49.31 -8.17 7.60
N LEU A 29 -50.01 -9.00 6.82
CA LEU A 29 -49.44 -9.67 5.64
C LEU A 29 -49.04 -8.66 4.56
N GLU A 30 -49.84 -7.62 4.35
CA GLU A 30 -49.53 -6.54 3.41
C GLU A 30 -48.32 -5.73 3.89
N GLN A 31 -48.27 -5.37 5.17
CA GLN A 31 -47.12 -4.72 5.79
C GLN A 31 -45.84 -5.55 5.64
N GLN A 32 -45.91 -6.87 5.88
CA GLN A 32 -44.75 -7.75 5.67
C GLN A 32 -44.28 -7.79 4.20
N ARG A 33 -45.22 -7.81 3.25
CA ARG A 33 -44.85 -7.73 1.82
C ARG A 33 -44.17 -6.41 1.46
N GLU A 34 -44.61 -5.30 2.05
CA GLU A 34 -43.97 -4.00 1.86
C GLU A 34 -42.56 -3.97 2.45
N THR A 35 -42.38 -4.53 3.66
CA THR A 35 -41.04 -4.63 4.26
C THR A 35 -40.11 -5.51 3.43
N ASP A 36 -40.61 -6.62 2.89
CA ASP A 36 -39.82 -7.53 2.04
C ASP A 36 -39.41 -6.86 0.72
N LYS A 37 -40.32 -6.08 0.13
CA LYS A 37 -40.02 -5.29 -1.08
C LYS A 37 -38.94 -4.25 -0.79
N LEU A 38 -39.06 -3.53 0.33
CA LEU A 38 -38.09 -2.52 0.73
C LEU A 38 -36.71 -3.14 1.01
N GLN A 39 -36.68 -4.29 1.70
CA GLN A 39 -35.44 -5.04 1.93
C GLN A 39 -34.79 -5.48 0.62
N LYS A 40 -35.57 -6.02 -0.33
CA LYS A 40 -35.04 -6.39 -1.66
C LYS A 40 -34.52 -5.17 -2.43
N GLN A 41 -35.17 -4.03 -2.31
CA GLN A 41 -34.71 -2.79 -2.94
C GLN A 41 -33.41 -2.27 -2.31
N ILE A 42 -33.28 -2.32 -0.99
CA ILE A 42 -32.04 -2.00 -0.26
C ILE A 42 -30.92 -2.95 -0.67
N ALA A 43 -31.18 -4.25 -0.73
CA ALA A 43 -30.21 -5.24 -1.17
C ALA A 43 -29.75 -4.99 -2.61
N ARG A 44 -30.69 -4.66 -3.52
CA ARG A 44 -30.38 -4.32 -4.91
C ARG A 44 -29.58 -3.02 -5.02
N PHE A 45 -29.93 -2.00 -4.24
CA PHE A 45 -29.20 -0.75 -4.21
C PHE A 45 -27.79 -0.94 -3.67
N ASN A 46 -27.63 -1.71 -2.58
CA ASN A 46 -26.32 -2.09 -2.06
C ASN A 46 -25.50 -2.90 -3.07
N GLN A 47 -26.12 -3.78 -3.86
CA GLN A 47 -25.47 -4.51 -4.95
C GLN A 47 -24.99 -3.58 -6.06
N ILE A 48 -25.84 -2.64 -6.51
CA ILE A 48 -25.48 -1.64 -7.54
C ILE A 48 -24.37 -0.73 -7.02
N LEU A 49 -24.39 -0.36 -5.75
CA LEU A 49 -23.31 0.37 -5.12
C LEU A 49 -22.04 -0.48 -5.03
N GLN A 50 -22.10 -1.79 -4.80
CA GLN A 50 -20.92 -2.66 -4.87
C GLN A 50 -20.37 -2.79 -6.29
N ASP A 51 -21.24 -2.87 -7.30
CA ASP A 51 -20.82 -2.98 -8.71
C ASP A 51 -20.31 -1.63 -9.29
N ASN A 52 -20.79 -0.48 -8.77
CA ASN A 52 -20.36 0.87 -9.17
C ASN A 52 -19.35 1.52 -8.22
N VAL A 53 -19.05 0.92 -7.07
CA VAL A 53 -17.75 1.13 -6.43
C VAL A 53 -16.78 0.54 -7.43
N VAL A 54 -16.21 1.44 -8.25
CA VAL A 54 -14.86 1.27 -8.76
C VAL A 54 -14.11 0.59 -7.65
N THR A 55 -13.88 -0.73 -7.77
CA THR A 55 -12.79 -1.37 -7.06
C THR A 55 -11.68 -0.35 -7.22
N PRO A 56 -11.18 0.29 -6.14
CA PRO A 56 -9.81 0.77 -6.23
C PRO A 56 -9.12 -0.45 -6.79
N GLN A 57 -8.49 -0.34 -7.96
CA GLN A 57 -7.61 -1.40 -8.37
C GLN A 57 -6.70 -1.60 -7.17
N GLU A 58 -7.01 -2.64 -6.39
CA GLU A 58 -6.07 -3.28 -5.51
C GLU A 58 -5.06 -3.82 -6.51
N ASN A 59 -4.17 -2.92 -6.95
CA ASN A 59 -2.78 -3.25 -6.85
C ASN A 59 -2.67 -3.97 -5.51
N PRO A 60 -2.35 -5.28 -5.50
CA PRO A 60 -2.22 -6.03 -4.26
C PRO A 60 -1.49 -5.13 -3.27
N PRO A 61 -1.95 -5.00 -2.01
CA PRO A 61 -1.45 -3.99 -1.09
C PRO A 61 0.06 -3.97 -1.23
N LEU A 62 0.57 -2.89 -1.84
CA LEU A 62 1.98 -2.82 -2.25
C LEU A 62 2.73 -3.27 -1.02
N THR A 63 3.51 -4.35 -1.15
CA THR A 63 4.25 -4.85 0.00
C THR A 63 5.01 -3.67 0.57
N ARG A 64 5.27 -3.64 1.88
CA ARG A 64 6.06 -2.56 2.48
C ARG A 64 7.32 -2.29 1.63
N GLU A 65 7.90 -3.34 1.07
CA GLU A 65 9.01 -3.30 0.11
C GLU A 65 8.67 -2.57 -1.21
N ASP A 66 7.54 -2.86 -1.86
CA ASP A 66 7.12 -2.17 -3.09
C ASP A 66 6.80 -0.68 -2.86
N SER A 67 6.18 -0.36 -1.73
CA SER A 67 5.90 1.02 -1.32
C SER A 67 7.20 1.80 -1.04
N LEU A 68 8.16 1.15 -0.37
CA LEU A 68 9.48 1.72 -0.10
C LEU A 68 10.28 1.92 -1.38
N HIS A 69 10.33 0.95 -2.27
CA HIS A 69 11.01 1.05 -3.56
C HIS A 69 10.45 2.20 -4.40
N LYS A 70 9.12 2.34 -4.44
CA LYS A 70 8.45 3.43 -5.16
C LYS A 70 8.73 4.80 -4.53
N ARG A 71 8.73 4.91 -3.21
CA ARG A 71 9.09 6.15 -2.49
C ARG A 71 10.56 6.51 -2.71
N PHE A 72 11.45 5.54 -2.60
CA PHE A 72 12.89 5.73 -2.75
C PHE A 72 13.26 6.16 -4.18
N ARG A 73 12.65 5.55 -5.21
CA ARG A 73 12.82 6.03 -6.60
C ARG A 73 12.27 7.43 -6.84
N ARG A 74 11.18 7.84 -6.17
CA ARG A 74 10.64 9.22 -6.29
C ARG A 74 11.58 10.28 -5.72
N MET A 75 12.44 9.90 -4.77
CA MET A 75 13.47 10.79 -4.22
C MET A 75 14.64 11.01 -5.19
N LYS A 76 14.62 10.37 -6.37
CA LYS A 76 15.72 10.39 -7.36
C LYS A 76 17.07 10.06 -6.71
N ALA A 77 17.08 9.03 -5.89
CA ALA A 77 18.31 8.53 -5.28
C ALA A 77 19.38 8.30 -6.36
N PRO A 78 20.61 8.80 -6.17
CA PRO A 78 21.66 8.68 -7.18
C PRO A 78 22.06 7.21 -7.34
N GLU A 79 22.24 6.77 -8.57
CA GLU A 79 22.80 5.46 -8.88
C GLU A 79 24.33 5.52 -8.83
N PHE A 80 24.95 4.39 -8.52
CA PHE A 80 26.40 4.29 -8.44
C PHE A 80 26.89 3.03 -9.14
N GLU A 81 27.60 3.23 -10.24
CA GLU A 81 28.01 2.15 -11.14
C GLU A 81 29.38 1.56 -10.78
N GLY A 82 30.21 2.30 -10.04
CA GLY A 82 31.68 2.13 -10.04
C GLY A 82 32.29 2.46 -11.42
N PRO A 83 33.56 2.88 -11.56
CA PRO A 83 34.63 3.15 -10.60
C PRO A 83 34.84 4.67 -10.41
N ALA A 84 34.49 5.17 -9.23
CA ALA A 84 34.69 6.57 -8.85
C ALA A 84 35.89 6.68 -7.90
N ASN A 85 36.51 7.86 -7.79
CA ASN A 85 37.48 8.14 -6.71
C ASN A 85 36.77 8.10 -5.34
N SER A 86 37.54 8.01 -4.26
CA SER A 86 37.05 7.91 -2.88
C SER A 86 36.12 9.08 -2.52
N ILE A 87 36.36 10.27 -3.06
CA ILE A 87 35.54 11.47 -2.83
C ILE A 87 34.14 11.31 -3.43
N GLU A 88 34.05 10.86 -4.68
CA GLU A 88 32.77 10.62 -5.36
C GLU A 88 31.99 9.48 -4.70
N ALA A 89 32.68 8.43 -4.26
CA ALA A 89 32.06 7.33 -3.51
C ALA A 89 31.52 7.81 -2.15
N ASP A 90 32.28 8.62 -1.41
CA ASP A 90 31.83 9.18 -0.13
C ASP A 90 30.67 10.17 -0.31
N THR A 91 30.69 10.97 -1.38
CA THR A 91 29.60 11.90 -1.72
C THR A 91 28.32 11.14 -2.02
N TRP A 92 28.40 10.09 -2.85
CA TRP A 92 27.26 9.22 -3.11
C TRP A 92 26.70 8.59 -1.82
N LEU A 93 27.58 8.12 -0.93
CA LEU A 93 27.18 7.50 0.33
C LEU A 93 26.44 8.49 1.25
N LEU A 94 26.89 9.74 1.31
CA LEU A 94 26.24 10.81 2.06
C LEU A 94 24.85 11.14 1.50
N ASP A 95 24.74 11.31 0.18
CA ASP A 95 23.47 11.61 -0.50
C ASP A 95 22.42 10.52 -0.24
N ILE A 96 22.85 9.25 -0.33
CA ILE A 96 22.00 8.11 -0.03
C ILE A 96 21.60 8.10 1.45
N GLN A 97 22.56 8.32 2.36
CA GLN A 97 22.29 8.34 3.80
C GLN A 97 21.22 9.37 4.18
N VAL A 98 21.29 10.59 3.62
CA VAL A 98 20.29 11.64 3.87
C VAL A 98 18.89 11.20 3.45
N ILE A 99 18.75 10.57 2.28
CA ILE A 99 17.45 10.08 1.79
C ILE A 99 16.92 8.95 2.69
N LEU A 100 17.78 8.01 3.08
CA LEU A 100 17.41 6.87 3.90
C LEU A 100 16.97 7.29 5.32
N ASP A 101 17.68 8.26 5.91
CA ASP A 101 17.37 8.81 7.23
C ASP A 101 16.07 9.62 7.18
N PHE A 102 15.86 10.43 6.13
CA PHE A 102 14.61 11.15 5.90
C PHE A 102 13.40 10.19 5.77
N MET A 103 13.60 9.01 5.19
CA MET A 103 12.55 8.01 5.05
C MET A 103 12.27 7.20 6.33
N GLY A 104 13.10 7.32 7.37
CA GLY A 104 12.92 6.62 8.65
C GLY A 104 13.08 5.11 8.55
N LEU A 105 14.01 4.64 7.71
CA LEU A 105 14.20 3.22 7.41
C LEU A 105 14.96 2.49 8.52
N THR A 106 14.61 1.22 8.74
CA THR A 106 15.39 0.31 9.58
C THR A 106 16.73 -0.03 8.92
N GLU A 107 17.72 -0.46 9.70
CA GLU A 107 19.06 -0.83 9.21
C GLU A 107 19.01 -1.77 7.98
N GLN A 108 18.15 -2.80 8.02
CA GLN A 108 18.01 -3.75 6.92
C GLN A 108 17.35 -3.14 5.67
N GLU A 109 16.37 -2.25 5.87
CA GLU A 109 15.76 -1.51 4.77
C GLU A 109 16.76 -0.55 4.13
N LYS A 110 17.63 0.10 4.93
CA LYS A 110 18.71 0.96 4.44
C LYS A 110 19.65 0.21 3.52
N ILE A 111 20.16 -0.94 3.98
CA ILE A 111 21.08 -1.80 3.21
C ILE A 111 20.42 -2.26 1.91
N ARG A 112 19.16 -2.71 1.96
CA ARG A 112 18.40 -3.08 0.75
C ARG A 112 18.29 -1.93 -0.23
N CYS A 113 17.81 -0.77 0.20
CA CYS A 113 17.64 0.40 -0.66
C CYS A 113 18.96 0.85 -1.27
N ALA A 114 20.04 0.93 -0.48
CA ALA A 114 21.36 1.27 -0.99
C ALA A 114 21.87 0.25 -2.02
N SER A 115 21.69 -1.05 -1.76
CA SER A 115 22.12 -2.10 -2.69
C SER A 115 21.40 -2.05 -4.05
N LEU A 116 20.18 -1.53 -4.11
CA LEU A 116 19.43 -1.36 -5.36
C LEU A 116 20.00 -0.24 -6.25
N MET A 117 20.67 0.74 -5.64
CA MET A 117 21.31 1.86 -6.33
C MET A 117 22.72 1.53 -6.82
N LEU A 118 23.31 0.43 -6.33
CA LEU A 118 24.54 -0.10 -6.87
C LEU A 118 24.26 -0.76 -8.22
N LYS A 119 24.98 -0.33 -9.25
CA LYS A 119 24.90 -0.84 -10.63
C LYS A 119 26.26 -1.35 -11.07
N LYS A 120 26.31 -2.05 -12.21
CA LYS A 120 27.54 -2.50 -12.90
C LYS A 120 28.56 -3.10 -11.91
N ASP A 121 29.76 -2.53 -11.82
CA ASP A 121 30.86 -3.06 -11.01
C ASP A 121 30.56 -3.02 -9.51
N ALA A 122 29.91 -1.95 -9.04
CA ALA A 122 29.53 -1.82 -7.65
C ALA A 122 28.49 -2.88 -7.25
N GLN A 123 27.59 -3.24 -8.17
CA GLN A 123 26.63 -4.32 -7.95
C GLN A 123 27.32 -5.70 -7.83
N HIS A 124 28.27 -6.01 -8.71
CA HIS A 124 29.02 -7.27 -8.64
C HIS A 124 29.84 -7.39 -7.34
N TRP A 125 30.46 -6.28 -6.91
CA TRP A 125 31.12 -6.25 -5.60
C TRP A 125 30.15 -6.56 -4.47
N TRP A 126 28.97 -5.94 -4.48
CA TRP A 126 27.99 -6.15 -3.42
C TRP A 126 27.56 -7.61 -3.34
N MET A 127 27.28 -8.26 -4.46
CA MET A 127 26.99 -9.71 -4.50
C MET A 127 28.11 -10.54 -3.83
N THR A 128 29.37 -10.15 -4.02
CA THR A 128 30.52 -10.81 -3.39
C THR A 128 30.54 -10.60 -1.87
N VAL A 129 30.12 -9.43 -1.38
CA VAL A 129 29.94 -9.18 0.06
C VAL A 129 28.81 -10.03 0.63
N GLN A 130 27.68 -10.14 -0.09
CA GLN A 130 26.53 -10.94 0.35
C GLN A 130 26.86 -12.43 0.52
N VAL A 131 27.80 -12.96 -0.27
CA VAL A 131 28.29 -14.35 -0.12
C VAL A 131 29.25 -14.48 1.07
N ARG A 132 30.10 -13.47 1.30
CA ARG A 132 31.14 -13.51 2.35
C ARG A 132 30.61 -13.16 3.74
N ARG A 133 29.49 -12.45 3.85
CA ARG A 133 28.94 -11.95 5.11
C ARG A 133 27.46 -12.24 5.26
N ASN A 134 27.04 -12.42 6.50
CA ASN A 134 25.62 -12.49 6.83
C ASN A 134 25.00 -11.09 6.80
N VAL A 135 24.40 -10.73 5.66
CA VAL A 135 23.74 -9.42 5.46
C VAL A 135 22.52 -9.26 6.36
N THR A 136 21.85 -10.35 6.76
CA THR A 136 20.62 -10.28 7.58
C THR A 136 20.86 -9.71 8.98
N THR A 137 22.10 -9.77 9.47
CA THR A 137 22.51 -9.22 10.77
C THR A 137 23.44 -8.02 10.63
N MET A 138 23.72 -7.58 9.39
CA MET A 138 24.63 -6.49 9.11
C MET A 138 23.98 -5.16 9.48
N SER A 139 24.71 -4.28 10.18
CA SER A 139 24.26 -2.92 10.44
C SER A 139 24.53 -2.00 9.24
N TRP A 140 23.86 -0.85 9.19
CA TRP A 140 24.15 0.17 8.19
C TRP A 140 25.60 0.65 8.30
N GLN A 141 26.14 0.76 9.51
CA GLN A 141 27.54 1.09 9.76
C GLN A 141 28.49 0.07 9.11
N ASP A 142 28.21 -1.23 9.24
CA ASP A 142 29.01 -2.29 8.62
C ASP A 142 28.99 -2.21 7.09
N PHE A 143 27.82 -1.88 6.52
CA PHE A 143 27.70 -1.63 5.08
C PHE A 143 28.59 -0.46 4.64
N MET A 144 28.58 0.65 5.36
CA MET A 144 29.41 1.83 5.05
C MET A 144 30.90 1.49 5.10
N ILE A 145 31.34 0.69 6.09
CA ILE A 145 32.72 0.24 6.23
C ILE A 145 33.13 -0.62 5.02
N GLU A 146 32.31 -1.61 4.66
CA GLU A 146 32.56 -2.46 3.48
C GLU A 146 32.62 -1.63 2.20
N PHE A 147 31.66 -0.72 2.02
CA PHE A 147 31.56 0.13 0.84
C PHE A 147 32.80 1.00 0.66
N ARG A 148 33.25 1.66 1.74
CA ARG A 148 34.48 2.46 1.72
C ARG A 148 35.71 1.61 1.45
N ALA A 149 35.82 0.44 2.09
CA ALA A 149 36.95 -0.47 1.89
C ALA A 149 37.10 -0.93 0.43
N MET A 150 36.00 -1.00 -0.34
CA MET A 150 36.07 -1.32 -1.76
C MET A 150 36.95 -0.31 -2.54
N TYR A 151 36.79 0.98 -2.27
CA TYR A 151 37.42 2.04 -3.05
C TYR A 151 38.79 2.42 -2.50
N TYR A 152 38.97 2.52 -1.18
CA TYR A 152 40.29 2.80 -0.60
C TYR A 152 41.33 1.74 -0.97
N ASN A 153 40.95 0.45 -0.97
CA ASN A 153 41.85 -0.62 -1.42
C ASN A 153 42.17 -0.50 -2.92
N ARG A 154 41.20 -0.11 -3.76
CA ARG A 154 41.44 0.09 -5.20
C ARG A 154 42.34 1.29 -5.49
N GLU A 155 42.18 2.40 -4.76
CA GLU A 155 43.05 3.57 -4.92
C GLU A 155 44.50 3.25 -4.55
N ILE A 156 44.72 2.55 -3.43
CA ILE A 156 46.05 2.12 -3.01
C ILE A 156 46.67 1.18 -4.05
N LEU A 157 45.92 0.20 -4.54
CA LEU A 157 46.40 -0.74 -5.58
C LEU A 157 46.72 -0.02 -6.89
N THR A 158 45.91 0.96 -7.29
CA THR A 158 46.15 1.74 -8.51
C THR A 158 47.38 2.64 -8.37
N ALA A 159 47.56 3.28 -7.20
CA ALA A 159 48.73 4.09 -6.90
C ALA A 159 50.02 3.24 -6.94
N GLN A 160 50.01 2.05 -6.33
CA GLN A 160 51.14 1.12 -6.35
C GLN A 160 51.46 0.63 -7.77
N GLN A 161 50.44 0.33 -8.59
CA GLN A 161 50.64 -0.07 -9.98
C GLN A 161 51.25 1.05 -10.83
N ASN A 162 50.80 2.29 -10.62
CA ASN A 162 51.34 3.46 -11.30
C ASN A 162 52.80 3.73 -10.89
N GLU A 163 53.11 3.61 -9.60
CA GLU A 163 54.48 3.73 -9.08
C GLU A 163 55.39 2.68 -9.72
N PHE A 164 54.97 1.40 -9.70
CA PHE A 164 55.71 0.31 -10.33
C PHE A 164 55.93 0.52 -11.84
N ASN A 165 54.92 1.02 -12.55
CA ASN A 165 55.02 1.33 -13.97
C ASN A 165 55.91 2.55 -14.27
N SER A 166 56.08 3.47 -13.31
CA SER A 166 56.96 4.64 -13.44
C SER A 166 58.45 4.33 -13.27
N PHE A 167 58.79 3.14 -12.77
CA PHE A 167 60.17 2.67 -12.59
C PHE A 167 60.72 1.83 -13.77
N ARG A 168 60.02 1.81 -14.91
CA ARG A 168 60.44 1.09 -16.13
C ARG A 168 60.88 2.05 -17.22
#